data_AF-A0A921ILC7-F1
#
_entry.id   AF-A0A921ILC7-F1
#
_cell.length_a   1.000
_cell.length_b   1.000
_cell.length_c   1.000
_cell.angle_alpha   90.00
_cell.angle_beta   90.00
_cell.angle_gamma   90.00
#
_symmetry.space_group_name_H-M   'P 1'
#
loop_
_entity.id
_entity.type
_entity.pdbx_description
1 polymer ?
#
loop_
_entity_poly.entity_id
_entity_poly.type
_entity_poly.pdbx_seq_one_letter_code
_entity_poly.pdbx_strand_id
1 'polypeptide(L)'
;MTPAYRNELKFLVNQAEYRQLQTVLHSLLGHDAHAGPDGGYHIRSLYFDDLYHTAYRQKMAGVEVRKKYRVRIYNCARQHIALECKYKNGAYIYKEAVPLTLQEYDALCRGDCGFLLGKPQPLARQFFVEARANIIRPNVIVAYDREAFVNDVG
;
A
#
# COMPACT_ATOMS: atom_id res chain seq x y z
N MET A 1 15.78 -15.47 11.54
CA MET A 1 16.00 -14.64 10.34
C MET A 1 16.34 -13.23 10.80
N THR A 2 17.55 -12.76 10.54
CA THR A 2 17.97 -11.38 10.84
C THR A 2 17.17 -10.42 9.95
N PRO A 3 16.54 -9.36 10.48
CA PRO A 3 15.77 -8.43 9.67
C PRO A 3 16.70 -7.67 8.71
N ALA A 4 16.42 -7.75 7.40
CA ALA A 4 17.13 -6.97 6.39
C ALA A 4 16.64 -5.52 6.42
N TYR A 5 17.55 -4.59 6.72
CA TYR A 5 17.27 -3.16 6.72
C TYR A 5 17.09 -2.66 5.28
N ARG A 6 16.06 -1.84 5.03
CA ARG A 6 15.76 -1.27 3.71
C ARG A 6 15.78 0.24 3.78
N ASN A 7 16.47 0.87 2.82
CA ASN A 7 16.47 2.32 2.63
C ASN A 7 15.50 2.69 1.49
N GLU A 8 14.53 3.57 1.76
CA GLU A 8 13.54 4.05 0.78
C GLU A 8 13.61 5.59 0.71
N LEU A 9 14.22 6.12 -0.35
CA LEU A 9 14.30 7.57 -0.63
C LEU A 9 13.21 7.98 -1.62
N LYS A 10 12.70 9.21 -1.48
CA LYS A 10 11.63 9.76 -2.32
C LYS A 10 11.95 11.17 -2.74
N PHE A 11 11.80 11.42 -4.03
CA PHE A 11 12.06 12.71 -4.64
C PHE A 11 10.82 13.13 -5.42
N LEU A 12 10.52 14.43 -5.41
CA LEU A 12 9.60 15.00 -6.37
C LEU A 12 10.36 15.17 -7.68
N VAL A 13 9.75 14.72 -8.76
CA VAL A 13 10.34 14.71 -10.10
C VAL A 13 9.31 15.29 -11.05
N ASN A 14 9.70 16.25 -11.86
CA ASN A 14 8.84 16.81 -12.91
C ASN A 14 8.93 15.97 -14.19
N GLN A 15 8.09 16.28 -15.19
CA GLN A 15 8.00 15.47 -16.41
C GLN A 15 9.30 15.43 -17.23
N ALA A 16 10.08 16.52 -17.25
CA ALA A 16 11.33 16.58 -18.00
C ALA A 16 12.42 15.75 -17.31
N GLU A 17 12.55 15.90 -15.99
CA GLU A 17 13.46 15.08 -15.17
C GLU A 17 13.11 13.59 -15.26
N TYR A 18 11.82 13.26 -15.25
CA TYR A 18 11.36 11.87 -15.40
C TYR A 18 11.86 11.26 -16.72
N ARG A 19 11.74 11.94 -17.86
CA ARG A 19 12.21 11.42 -19.15
C ARG A 19 13.73 11.23 -19.19
N GLN A 20 14.48 12.15 -18.58
CA GLN A 20 15.94 12.03 -18.46
C GLN A 20 16.31 10.82 -17.59
N LEU A 21 15.69 10.69 -16.41
CA LEU A 21 15.91 9.57 -15.51
C LEU A 21 15.51 8.24 -16.14
N GLN A 22 14.39 8.19 -16.84
CA GLN A 22 13.90 6.99 -17.53
C GLN A 22 14.94 6.48 -18.52
N THR A 23 15.54 7.36 -19.33
CA THR A 23 16.60 7.01 -20.29
C THR A 23 17.80 6.40 -19.60
N VAL A 24 18.28 7.02 -18.51
CA VAL A 24 19.44 6.54 -17.74
C VAL A 24 19.11 5.21 -17.07
N LEU A 25 17.99 5.10 -16.38
CA LEU A 25 17.59 3.88 -15.66
C LEU A 25 17.39 2.70 -16.61
N HIS A 26 16.79 2.91 -17.78
CA HIS A 26 16.56 1.85 -18.76
C HIS A 26 17.87 1.28 -19.34
N SER A 27 18.94 2.07 -19.39
CA SER A 27 20.25 1.60 -19.83
C SER A 27 21.03 0.82 -18.75
N LEU A 28 20.62 0.91 -17.49
CA LEU A 28 21.35 0.36 -16.34
C LEU A 28 20.58 -0.74 -15.60
N LEU A 29 19.25 -0.76 -15.68
CA LEU A 29 18.37 -1.60 -14.89
C LEU A 29 17.34 -2.32 -15.77
N GLY A 30 16.93 -3.52 -15.37
CA GLY A 30 15.82 -4.23 -15.99
C GLY A 30 14.47 -3.66 -15.54
N HIS A 31 13.43 -3.87 -16.34
CA HIS A 31 12.06 -3.63 -15.87
C HIS A 31 11.66 -4.67 -14.82
N ASP A 32 10.79 -4.26 -13.90
CA ASP A 32 10.10 -5.16 -12.99
C ASP A 32 9.36 -6.27 -13.77
N ALA A 33 9.50 -7.52 -13.34
CA ALA A 33 8.91 -8.67 -14.03
C ALA A 33 7.37 -8.65 -14.12
N HIS A 34 6.71 -7.83 -13.29
CA HIS A 34 5.26 -7.63 -13.33
C HIS A 34 4.84 -6.40 -14.14
N ALA A 35 5.78 -5.70 -14.78
CA ALA A 35 5.49 -4.63 -15.72
C ALA A 35 4.70 -5.16 -16.94
N GLY A 36 3.71 -4.37 -17.37
CA GLY A 36 3.01 -4.62 -18.62
C GLY A 36 3.85 -4.27 -19.85
N PRO A 37 3.29 -4.41 -21.07
CA PRO A 37 4.00 -4.13 -22.32
C PRO A 37 4.64 -2.73 -22.39
N ASP A 38 4.04 -1.74 -21.72
CA ASP A 38 4.52 -0.36 -21.67
C ASP A 38 5.55 -0.11 -20.54
N GLY A 39 6.09 -1.15 -19.92
CA GLY A 39 7.10 -1.04 -18.86
C GLY A 39 6.57 -0.67 -17.47
N GLY A 40 5.25 -0.55 -17.31
CA GLY A 40 4.61 -0.16 -16.06
C GLY A 40 3.30 -0.88 -15.73
N TYR A 41 2.70 -0.49 -14.60
CA TYR A 41 1.41 -0.98 -14.11
C TYR A 41 0.66 0.09 -13.32
N HIS A 42 -0.68 0.03 -13.37
CA HIS A 42 -1.54 0.97 -12.66
C HIS A 42 -1.78 0.52 -11.22
N ILE A 43 -1.66 1.43 -10.26
CA ILE A 43 -1.90 1.14 -8.85
C ILE A 43 -3.07 1.97 -8.36
N ARG A 44 -4.01 1.33 -7.67
CA ARG A 44 -5.04 2.01 -6.87
C ARG A 44 -4.98 1.54 -5.44
N SER A 45 -5.08 2.48 -4.50
CA SER A 45 -5.12 2.20 -3.08
C SER A 45 -6.23 3.01 -2.41
N LEU A 46 -7.21 2.32 -1.86
CA LEU A 46 -8.23 2.89 -0.99
C LEU A 46 -7.69 2.89 0.44
N TYR A 47 -7.41 4.06 1.00
CA TYR A 47 -6.99 4.21 2.39
C TYR A 47 -8.19 4.29 3.31
N PHE A 48 -8.01 3.74 4.51
CA PHE A 48 -8.98 3.78 5.58
C PHE A 48 -8.45 4.64 6.72
N ASP A 49 -9.33 5.44 7.32
CA ASP A 49 -9.02 6.28 8.48
C ASP A 49 -10.25 6.39 9.39
N ASP A 50 -10.06 6.92 10.59
CA ASP A 50 -11.18 7.22 11.49
C ASP A 50 -11.79 8.59 11.20
N LEU A 51 -12.84 8.94 11.95
CA LEU A 51 -13.54 10.23 11.85
C LEU A 51 -12.62 11.43 12.13
N TYR A 52 -11.55 11.23 12.90
CA TYR A 52 -10.62 12.28 13.30
C TYR A 52 -9.43 12.43 12.34
N HIS A 53 -9.36 11.59 11.31
CA HIS A 53 -8.22 11.48 10.39
C HIS A 53 -6.92 11.20 11.15
N THR A 54 -6.97 10.32 12.16
CA THR A 54 -5.83 10.04 13.04
C THR A 54 -4.60 9.59 12.26
N ALA A 55 -4.74 8.68 11.29
CA ALA A 55 -3.60 8.19 10.51
C ALA A 55 -2.95 9.31 9.68
N TYR A 56 -3.78 10.18 9.08
CA TYR A 56 -3.30 11.38 8.39
C TYR A 56 -2.55 12.33 9.34
N ARG A 57 -3.16 12.69 10.48
CA ARG A 57 -2.59 13.62 11.46
C ARG A 57 -1.28 13.09 12.04
N GLN A 58 -1.21 11.82 12.40
CA GLN A 58 0.03 11.17 12.86
C GLN A 58 1.14 11.26 11.81
N LYS A 59 0.80 11.05 10.52
CA LYS A 59 1.77 11.16 9.43
C LYS A 59 2.27 12.60 9.24
N MET A 60 1.39 13.60 9.38
CA MET A 60 1.76 15.02 9.26
C MET A 60 2.56 15.53 10.45
N ALA A 61 2.22 15.08 11.67
CA ALA A 61 2.93 15.41 12.89
C ALA A 61 4.25 14.65 13.08
N GLY A 62 4.61 13.75 12.15
CA GLY A 62 5.87 13.01 12.22
C GLY A 62 5.93 11.91 13.28
N VAL A 63 4.79 11.52 13.88
CA VAL A 63 4.72 10.54 14.98
C VAL A 63 5.49 9.27 14.66
N GLU A 64 6.48 8.93 15.49
CA GLU A 64 7.47 7.88 15.20
C GLU A 64 6.84 6.51 14.95
N VAL A 65 5.93 6.09 15.84
CA VAL A 65 5.19 4.84 15.76
C VAL A 65 3.80 5.11 15.23
N ARG A 66 3.52 4.67 14.01
CA ARG A 66 2.23 4.89 13.34
C ARG A 66 1.90 3.76 12.37
N LYS A 67 0.62 3.58 12.07
CA LYS A 67 0.14 2.61 11.09
C LYS A 67 -0.86 3.25 10.14
N LYS A 68 -1.02 2.63 8.97
CA LYS A 68 -2.06 3.01 8.00
C LYS A 68 -2.60 1.79 7.29
N TYR A 69 -3.91 1.76 7.14
CA TYR A 69 -4.64 0.71 6.46
C TYR A 69 -5.01 1.13 5.04
N ARG A 70 -4.94 0.18 4.11
CA ARG A 70 -5.40 0.38 2.75
C ARG A 70 -5.84 -0.92 2.11
N VAL A 71 -6.80 -0.86 1.20
CA VAL A 71 -6.96 -1.92 0.19
C VAL A 71 -6.23 -1.49 -1.07
N ARG A 72 -5.41 -2.38 -1.64
CA ARG A 72 -4.68 -2.12 -2.89
C ARG A 72 -5.08 -3.11 -3.98
N ILE A 73 -5.16 -2.59 -5.21
CA ILE A 73 -5.34 -3.36 -6.45
C ILE A 73 -4.33 -2.89 -7.52
N TYR A 74 -4.06 -3.77 -8.48
CA TYR A 74 -3.19 -3.52 -9.64
C TYR A 74 -4.01 -3.60 -10.92
N ASN A 75 -3.71 -2.75 -11.90
CA ASN A 75 -4.29 -2.76 -13.26
C ASN A 75 -5.82 -2.78 -13.29
N CYS A 76 -6.46 -2.22 -12.26
CA CYS A 76 -7.92 -2.31 -12.03
C CYS A 76 -8.47 -3.76 -12.07
N ALA A 77 -7.59 -4.74 -11.90
CA ALA A 77 -7.91 -6.15 -11.97
C ALA A 77 -8.40 -6.67 -10.63
N ARG A 78 -9.29 -7.66 -10.70
CA ARG A 78 -9.91 -8.29 -9.52
C ARG A 78 -9.09 -9.45 -8.95
N GLN A 79 -7.98 -9.80 -9.60
CA GLN A 79 -7.16 -10.97 -9.25
C GLN A 79 -6.40 -10.76 -7.94
N HIS A 80 -5.99 -9.52 -7.67
CA HIS A 80 -5.21 -9.17 -6.49
C HIS A 80 -5.85 -8.01 -5.75
N ILE A 81 -6.68 -8.34 -4.75
CA ILE A 81 -7.25 -7.40 -3.81
C ILE A 81 -6.73 -7.77 -2.42
N ALA A 82 -6.06 -6.85 -1.75
CA ALA A 82 -5.51 -7.10 -0.42
C ALA A 82 -5.75 -5.92 0.50
N LEU A 83 -6.26 -6.21 1.70
CA LEU A 83 -6.21 -5.29 2.84
C LEU A 83 -4.79 -5.34 3.42
N GLU A 84 -4.09 -4.24 3.32
CA GLU A 84 -2.73 -4.07 3.80
C GLU A 84 -2.70 -3.14 5.02
N CYS A 85 -1.80 -3.43 5.97
CA CYS A 85 -1.38 -2.48 6.99
C CYS A 85 0.10 -2.21 6.85
N LYS A 86 0.47 -0.92 6.73
CA LYS A 86 1.87 -0.48 6.79
C LYS A 86 2.14 0.11 8.16
N TYR A 87 3.02 -0.54 8.92
CA TYR A 87 3.53 -0.07 10.20
C TYR A 87 4.83 0.69 9.98
N LYS A 88 5.02 1.77 10.72
CA LYS A 88 6.26 2.54 10.78
C LYS A 88 6.64 2.71 12.25
N ASN A 89 7.88 2.38 12.57
CA ASN A 89 8.50 2.61 13.86
C ASN A 89 9.88 3.22 13.58
N GLY A 90 9.97 4.56 13.64
CA GLY A 90 11.18 5.28 13.24
C GLY A 90 11.56 4.97 11.78
N ALA A 91 12.75 4.43 11.57
CA ALA A 91 13.24 3.98 10.27
C ALA A 91 12.63 2.63 9.82
N TYR A 92 12.15 1.82 10.76
CA TYR A 92 11.64 0.49 10.46
C TYR A 92 10.24 0.55 9.83
N ILE A 93 10.06 -0.27 8.80
CA ILE A 93 8.81 -0.41 8.08
C ILE A 93 8.47 -1.89 8.01
N TYR A 94 7.27 -2.22 8.44
CA TYR A 94 6.71 -3.57 8.35
C TYR A 94 5.36 -3.52 7.65
N LYS A 95 5.02 -4.57 6.92
CA LYS A 95 3.76 -4.68 6.19
C LYS A 95 3.14 -6.05 6.41
N GLU A 96 1.84 -6.03 6.63
CA GLU A 96 1.00 -7.22 6.62
C GLU A 96 -0.09 -7.06 5.58
N ALA A 97 -0.59 -8.18 5.09
CA ALA A 97 -1.67 -8.21 4.12
C ALA A 97 -2.66 -9.35 4.41
N VAL A 98 -3.93 -9.10 4.13
CA VAL A 98 -5.02 -10.08 4.12
C VAL A 98 -5.59 -10.10 2.70
N PRO A 99 -5.52 -11.23 1.99
CA PRO A 99 -6.16 -11.35 0.68
C PRO A 99 -7.68 -11.27 0.83
N LEU A 100 -8.31 -10.50 -0.06
CA LEU A 100 -9.74 -10.28 -0.11
C LEU A 100 -10.32 -10.79 -1.42
N THR A 101 -11.53 -11.33 -1.36
CA THR A 101 -12.39 -11.46 -2.54
C THR A 101 -13.02 -10.10 -2.88
N LEU A 102 -13.61 -9.98 -4.07
CA LEU A 102 -14.37 -8.78 -4.44
C LEU A 102 -15.55 -8.54 -3.48
N GLN A 103 -16.26 -9.60 -3.09
CA GLN A 103 -17.38 -9.50 -2.17
C GLN A 103 -16.94 -9.00 -0.78
N GLU A 104 -15.80 -9.46 -0.29
CA GLU A 104 -15.20 -9.02 0.96
C GLU A 104 -14.74 -7.56 0.89
N TYR A 105 -14.15 -7.14 -0.23
CA TYR A 105 -13.82 -5.74 -0.47
C TYR A 105 -15.06 -4.83 -0.47
N ASP A 106 -16.12 -5.25 -1.16
CA ASP A 106 -17.38 -4.49 -1.20
C ASP A 106 -18.02 -4.41 0.19
N ALA A 107 -17.90 -5.47 1.00
CA ALA A 107 -18.31 -5.47 2.40
C ALA A 107 -17.53 -4.43 3.21
N LEU A 108 -16.20 -4.40 3.10
CA LEU A 108 -15.38 -3.37 3.75
C LEU A 108 -15.73 -1.95 3.30
N CYS A 109 -16.09 -1.76 2.03
CA CYS A 109 -16.54 -0.46 1.52
C CYS A 109 -17.84 0.02 2.18
N ARG A 110 -18.73 -0.91 2.54
CA ARG A 110 -19.94 -0.64 3.34
C ARG A 110 -19.66 -0.57 4.85
N GLY A 111 -18.41 -0.83 5.25
CA GLY A 111 -17.93 -0.96 6.63
C GLY A 111 -18.43 -2.21 7.35
N ASP A 112 -18.87 -3.21 6.61
CA ASP A 112 -19.03 -4.56 7.13
C ASP A 112 -17.68 -5.28 7.09
N CYS A 113 -17.17 -5.59 8.27
CA CYS A 113 -15.89 -6.27 8.44
C CYS A 113 -16.03 -7.60 9.19
N GLY A 114 -17.25 -8.10 9.42
CA GLY A 114 -17.48 -9.31 10.22
C GLY A 114 -16.75 -10.55 9.70
N PHE A 115 -16.63 -10.67 8.37
CA PHE A 115 -15.93 -11.78 7.71
C PHE A 115 -14.44 -11.89 8.10
N LEU A 116 -13.81 -10.79 8.55
CA LEU A 116 -12.40 -10.79 8.96
C LEU A 116 -12.14 -11.69 10.16
N LEU A 117 -13.14 -11.98 10.99
CA LEU A 117 -13.00 -12.90 12.13
C LEU A 117 -12.73 -14.34 11.68
N GLY A 118 -13.13 -14.72 10.46
CA GLY A 118 -12.87 -16.03 9.87
C GLY A 118 -11.53 -16.15 9.14
N LYS A 119 -10.78 -15.05 8.98
CA LYS A 119 -9.49 -15.04 8.29
C LYS A 119 -8.36 -15.46 9.26
N PRO A 120 -7.40 -16.29 8.82
CA PRO A 120 -6.31 -16.75 9.68
C PRO A 120 -5.24 -15.68 9.96
N GLN A 121 -5.16 -14.63 9.12
CA GLN A 121 -4.14 -13.60 9.25
C GLN A 121 -4.36 -12.74 10.51
N PRO A 122 -3.33 -12.51 11.36
CA PRO A 122 -3.45 -11.65 12.55
C PRO A 122 -3.99 -10.25 12.24
N LEU A 123 -3.56 -9.68 11.11
CA LEU A 123 -4.03 -8.39 10.61
C LEU A 123 -5.57 -8.32 10.48
N ALA A 124 -6.23 -9.43 10.13
CA ALA A 124 -7.68 -9.43 9.97
C ALA A 124 -8.40 -9.14 11.30
N ARG A 125 -7.98 -9.80 12.39
CA ARG A 125 -8.48 -9.55 13.75
C ARG A 125 -8.15 -8.13 14.21
N GLN A 126 -6.92 -7.68 13.96
CA GLN A 126 -6.51 -6.32 14.32
C GLN A 126 -7.37 -5.27 13.61
N PHE A 127 -7.57 -5.39 12.30
CA PHE A 127 -8.39 -4.45 11.55
C PHE A 127 -9.85 -4.49 12.00
N PHE A 128 -10.40 -5.68 12.30
CA PHE A 128 -11.75 -5.80 12.84
C PHE A 128 -11.90 -5.00 14.14
N VAL A 129 -10.99 -5.18 15.11
CA VAL A 129 -11.03 -4.44 16.38
C VAL A 129 -10.96 -2.93 16.15
N GLU A 130 -10.03 -2.49 15.29
CA GLU A 130 -9.84 -1.07 14.97
C GLU A 130 -11.04 -0.46 14.26
N ALA A 131 -11.62 -1.17 13.29
CA ALA A 131 -12.81 -0.73 12.58
C ALA A 131 -14.03 -0.61 13.49
N ARG A 132 -14.14 -1.46 14.52
CA ARG A 132 -15.22 -1.42 15.49
C ARG A 132 -15.00 -0.39 16.60
N ALA A 133 -13.79 -0.28 17.13
CA ALA A 133 -13.46 0.61 18.24
C ALA A 133 -13.28 2.07 17.80
N ASN A 134 -12.63 2.28 16.65
CA ASN A 134 -12.25 3.61 16.16
C ASN A 134 -13.07 4.05 14.93
N ILE A 135 -14.07 3.26 14.52
CA ILE A 135 -14.94 3.57 13.37
C ILE A 135 -14.12 3.86 12.11
N ILE A 136 -13.14 2.99 11.83
CA ILE A 136 -12.30 3.08 10.63
C ILE A 136 -13.17 2.81 9.39
N ARG A 137 -13.14 3.74 8.42
CA ARG A 137 -13.94 3.69 7.19
C ARG A 137 -13.07 3.99 5.96
N PRO A 138 -13.51 3.56 4.75
CA PRO A 138 -12.97 4.05 3.49
C PRO A 138 -12.91 5.58 3.49
N ASN A 139 -11.78 6.16 3.10
CA ASN A 139 -11.59 7.61 3.17
C ASN A 139 -11.09 8.20 1.84
N VAL A 140 -9.89 7.83 1.41
CA VAL A 140 -9.25 8.44 0.22
C VAL A 140 -8.71 7.40 -0.73
N ILE A 141 -8.93 7.61 -2.03
CA ILE A 141 -8.33 6.80 -3.09
C ILE A 141 -7.08 7.53 -3.61
N VAL A 142 -5.98 6.81 -3.69
CA VAL A 142 -4.76 7.25 -4.38
C VAL A 142 -4.52 6.34 -5.57
N ALA A 143 -4.46 6.93 -6.75
CA ALA A 143 -4.22 6.23 -8.01
C ALA A 143 -3.02 6.86 -8.74
N TYR A 144 -2.16 6.02 -9.32
CA TYR A 144 -1.00 6.45 -10.10
C TYR A 144 -0.50 5.32 -10.99
N ASP A 145 0.12 5.69 -12.10
CA ASP A 145 0.88 4.77 -12.95
C ASP A 145 2.29 4.61 -12.41
N ARG A 146 2.79 3.37 -12.44
CA ARG A 146 4.12 3.04 -11.94
C ARG A 146 4.92 2.34 -13.02
N GLU A 147 6.01 2.97 -13.41
CA GLU A 147 7.14 2.32 -14.05
C GLU A 147 8.12 1.87 -12.95
N ALA A 148 8.60 0.64 -13.02
CA ALA A 148 9.48 0.08 -12.00
C ALA A 148 10.69 -0.59 -12.66
N PHE A 149 11.85 -0.30 -12.10
CA PHE A 149 13.14 -0.84 -12.49
C PHE A 149 13.74 -1.64 -11.34
N VAL A 150 14.39 -2.76 -11.66
CA VAL A 150 14.99 -3.70 -10.71
C VAL A 150 16.39 -4.07 -11.19
N ASN A 151 17.29 -4.29 -10.24
CA ASN A 151 18.61 -4.88 -10.49
C ASN A 151 18.65 -6.25 -9.79
N ASP A 152 19.09 -7.29 -10.49
CA ASP A 152 19.18 -8.65 -9.96
C ASP A 152 20.20 -8.79 -8.83
N VAL A 153 21.11 -7.82 -8.68
CA VAL A 153 22.18 -7.82 -7.67
C VAL A 153 21.69 -7.30 -6.30
N GLY A 154 20.44 -6.86 -6.18
CA GLY A 154 19.88 -6.19 -4.98
C GLY A 154 18.74 -6.91 -4.27
#